data_AF-X1HXV7-F1
#
_entry.id   AF-X1HXV7-F1
#
_cell.length_a   1.000
_cell.length_b   1.000
_cell.length_c   1.000
_cell.angle_alpha   90.00
_cell.angle_beta   90.00
_cell.angle_gamma   90.00
#
_symmetry.space_group_name_H-M   'P 1'
#
loop_
_entity.id
_entity.type
_entity.pdbx_description
1 polymer ?
#
loop_
_entity_poly.entity_id
_entity_poly.type
_entity_poly.pdbx_seq_one_letter_code
_entity_poly.pdbx_strand_id
1 'polypeptide(L)'
;LTISPGSRQVLEMIAADGRLASMVCAGARVLEVACGPCIGMGQAPPSGGVTLRTFNRNFEGRTGTPDGQCYLCSPPTAVASALAGCITDPRTLGEPPAVEQPQSFESDISGFIFPPQDGAGIEIVRGPNIKPIPRCGPLADSLEGEVLLKLDDNITTDHIMPAGAKILPLRSNIPALSEHVFEQVDPDFPRRAREAGGGFVVAGENYGQGSSREHAALAPMYLGLKAVIAKSFARIHRANLINFGIVPLTFADPDDHGRVGQGDRLVVE
;
A
#
# COMPACT_ATOMS: atom_id res chain seq x y z
N LEU A 1 1.25 9.27 22.22
CA LEU A 1 0.25 9.77 21.24
C LEU A 1 0.98 10.45 20.08
N THR A 2 0.58 10.19 18.83
CA THR A 2 1.10 10.91 17.65
C THR A 2 -0.07 11.53 16.86
N ILE A 3 0.11 12.74 16.33
CA ILE A 3 -0.91 13.44 15.53
C ILE A 3 -0.30 13.82 14.19
N SER A 4 -0.92 13.41 13.09
CA SER A 4 -0.54 13.80 11.72
C SER A 4 -1.63 14.69 11.14
N PRO A 5 -1.38 15.99 10.93
CA PRO A 5 -2.33 16.85 10.22
C PRO A 5 -2.49 16.38 8.77
N GLY A 6 -3.72 16.46 8.23
CA GLY A 6 -4.01 16.00 6.87
C GLY A 6 -3.54 16.96 5.77
N SER A 7 -3.32 18.24 6.09
CA SER A 7 -2.84 19.26 5.15
C SER A 7 -2.05 20.36 5.86
N ARG A 8 -1.28 21.15 5.09
CA ARG A 8 -0.58 22.34 5.57
C ARG A 8 -1.58 23.36 6.13
N GLN A 9 -2.69 23.57 5.43
CA GLN A 9 -3.81 24.41 5.90
C GLN A 9 -4.28 24.00 7.29
N VAL A 10 -4.56 22.71 7.52
CA VAL A 10 -5.01 22.25 8.85
C VAL A 10 -3.95 22.52 9.91
N LEU A 11 -2.68 22.24 9.61
CA LEU A 11 -1.56 22.50 10.52
C LEU A 11 -1.43 23.99 10.87
N GLU A 12 -1.50 24.88 9.88
CA GLU A 12 -1.41 26.33 10.07
C GLU A 12 -2.59 26.86 10.90
N MET A 13 -3.80 26.41 10.61
CA MET A 13 -4.99 26.85 11.35
C MET A 13 -4.97 26.41 12.82
N ILE A 14 -4.59 25.15 13.10
CA ILE A 14 -4.47 24.71 14.51
C ILE A 14 -3.29 25.37 15.22
N ALA A 15 -2.25 25.81 14.49
CA ALA A 15 -1.16 26.59 15.04
C ALA A 15 -1.60 28.01 15.39
N ALA A 16 -2.30 28.68 14.47
CA ALA A 16 -2.78 30.05 14.63
C ALA A 16 -3.76 30.19 15.81
N ASP A 17 -4.64 29.20 16.01
CA ASP A 17 -5.61 29.18 17.12
C ASP A 17 -5.06 28.49 18.40
N GLY A 18 -3.74 28.33 18.52
CA GLY A 18 -3.09 27.81 19.74
C GLY A 18 -3.37 26.35 20.12
N ARG A 19 -4.25 25.64 19.40
CA ARG A 19 -4.58 24.23 19.66
C ARG A 19 -3.38 23.31 19.42
N LEU A 20 -2.50 23.65 18.48
CA LEU A 20 -1.25 22.91 18.28
C LEU A 20 -0.39 22.91 19.54
N ALA A 21 -0.21 24.08 20.16
CA ALA A 21 0.53 24.21 21.41
C ALA A 21 -0.14 23.39 22.53
N SER A 22 -1.47 23.45 22.62
CA SER A 22 -2.23 22.64 23.59
C SER A 22 -2.00 21.13 23.41
N MET A 23 -1.99 20.64 22.17
CA MET A 23 -1.71 19.24 21.86
C MET A 23 -0.29 18.83 22.25
N VAL A 24 0.70 19.68 21.96
CA VAL A 24 2.11 19.45 22.32
C VAL A 24 2.28 19.44 23.84
N CYS A 25 1.69 20.41 24.56
CA CYS A 25 1.70 20.47 26.02
C CYS A 25 1.03 19.24 26.67
N ALA A 26 0.03 18.65 26.01
CA ALA A 26 -0.59 17.39 26.43
C ALA A 26 0.28 16.14 26.14
N GLY A 27 1.50 16.31 25.60
CA GLY A 27 2.44 15.23 25.30
C GLY A 27 2.24 14.57 23.93
N ALA A 28 1.47 15.18 23.03
CA ALA A 28 1.35 14.68 21.67
C ALA A 28 2.63 15.00 20.86
N ARG A 29 3.14 14.00 20.12
CA ARG A 29 4.14 14.24 19.09
C ARG A 29 3.46 14.53 17.76
N VAL A 30 3.62 15.75 17.26
CA VAL A 30 3.11 16.16 15.96
C VAL A 30 4.04 15.63 14.88
N LEU A 31 3.49 14.94 13.90
CA LEU A 31 4.20 14.40 12.75
C LEU A 31 4.03 15.32 11.54
N GLU A 32 4.84 15.09 10.52
CA GLU A 32 4.76 15.80 9.25
C GLU A 32 3.38 15.63 8.59
N VAL A 33 3.02 16.63 7.78
CA VAL A 33 1.83 16.59 6.92
C VAL A 33 2.06 15.60 5.77
N ALA A 34 1.91 14.32 6.09
CA ALA A 34 2.16 13.21 5.19
C ALA A 34 1.40 11.96 5.65
N CYS A 35 1.40 10.90 4.84
CA CYS A 35 0.78 9.63 5.20
C CYS A 35 1.43 8.98 6.44
N GLY A 36 2.76 8.99 6.51
CA GLY A 36 3.54 8.51 7.66
C GLY A 36 3.11 7.12 8.17
N PRO A 37 2.69 6.97 9.45
CA PRO A 37 2.43 5.66 10.06
C PRO A 37 1.33 4.84 9.40
N CYS A 38 0.42 5.49 8.66
CA CYS A 38 -0.67 4.82 7.92
C CYS A 38 -0.15 3.82 6.87
N ILE A 39 1.07 4.05 6.38
CA ILE A 39 1.76 3.18 5.41
C ILE A 39 3.03 2.55 6.00
N GLY A 40 3.16 2.57 7.34
CA GLY A 40 4.30 2.00 8.06
C GLY A 40 5.57 2.84 7.99
N MET A 41 5.46 4.17 7.89
CA MET A 41 6.62 5.09 7.89
C MET A 41 6.64 6.03 9.10
N GLY A 42 7.83 6.30 9.64
CA GLY A 42 8.06 7.34 10.66
C GLY A 42 7.63 6.97 12.09
N GLN A 43 6.57 6.17 12.27
CA GLN A 43 6.24 5.56 13.55
C GLN A 43 5.60 4.19 13.34
N ALA A 44 6.13 3.20 14.04
CA ALA A 44 5.67 1.82 14.01
C ALA A 44 5.31 1.34 15.43
N PRO A 45 4.38 0.38 15.58
CA PRO A 45 4.09 -0.23 16.88
C PRO A 45 5.30 -1.04 17.41
N PRO A 46 5.46 -1.21 18.73
CA PRO A 46 6.42 -2.19 19.25
C PRO A 46 5.98 -3.62 18.89
N SER A 47 6.91 -4.58 18.90
CA SER A 47 6.62 -5.99 18.65
C SER A 47 5.54 -6.53 19.58
N GLY A 48 4.57 -7.26 19.01
CA GLY A 48 3.38 -7.78 19.68
C GLY A 48 2.42 -6.71 20.24
N GLY A 49 2.72 -5.43 20.07
CA GLY A 49 2.04 -4.33 20.73
C GLY A 49 0.69 -3.98 20.13
N VAL A 50 -0.25 -3.56 20.99
CA VAL A 50 -1.56 -3.04 20.60
C VAL A 50 -1.47 -1.56 20.27
N THR A 51 -1.99 -1.15 19.12
CA THR A 51 -2.14 0.26 18.74
C THR A 51 -3.52 0.57 18.20
N LEU A 52 -4.00 1.77 18.54
CA LEU A 52 -5.23 2.35 18.01
C LEU A 52 -4.88 3.34 16.91
N ARG A 53 -5.50 3.20 15.73
CA ARG A 53 -5.24 4.03 14.57
C ARG A 53 -6.53 4.65 14.04
N THR A 54 -6.48 5.95 13.77
CA THR A 54 -7.58 6.70 13.14
C THR A 54 -7.45 6.69 11.62
N PHE A 55 -7.04 5.55 11.08
CA PHE A 55 -6.85 5.31 9.64
C PHE A 55 -7.99 4.44 9.11
N ASN A 56 -7.85 3.94 7.89
CA ASN A 56 -8.85 3.11 7.22
C ASN A 56 -8.40 1.68 6.93
N ARG A 57 -7.15 1.30 7.29
CA ARG A 57 -6.58 -0.03 7.00
C ARG A 57 -5.69 -0.51 8.13
N ASN A 58 -5.80 -1.79 8.45
CA ASN A 58 -5.06 -2.46 9.52
C ASN A 58 -4.60 -3.88 9.13
N PHE A 59 -4.26 -4.11 7.85
CA PHE A 59 -3.67 -5.38 7.42
C PHE A 59 -2.39 -5.70 8.20
N GLU A 60 -2.11 -6.99 8.38
CA GLU A 60 -0.89 -7.47 9.04
C GLU A 60 0.37 -6.85 8.42
N GLY A 61 1.33 -6.45 9.25
CA GLY A 61 2.57 -5.78 8.83
C GLY A 61 2.43 -4.38 8.22
N ARG A 62 1.21 -3.88 7.95
CA ARG A 62 0.98 -2.59 7.25
C ARG A 62 1.58 -1.39 7.97
N THR A 63 1.57 -1.40 9.30
CA THR A 63 2.00 -0.27 10.13
C THR A 63 3.50 -0.30 10.46
N GLY A 64 4.29 -1.11 9.77
CA GLY A 64 5.75 -1.12 9.83
C GLY A 64 6.38 -2.17 10.75
N THR A 65 5.58 -2.81 11.61
CA THR A 65 6.02 -3.95 12.45
C THR A 65 5.16 -5.16 12.12
N PRO A 66 5.73 -6.30 11.71
CA PRO A 66 4.98 -7.47 11.25
C PRO A 66 3.91 -7.95 12.22
N ASP A 67 4.27 -8.14 13.49
CA ASP A 67 3.43 -8.69 14.56
C ASP A 67 2.68 -7.60 15.36
N GLY A 68 2.64 -6.37 14.85
CA GLY A 68 1.94 -5.26 15.49
C GLY A 68 0.42 -5.38 15.35
N GLN A 69 -0.30 -5.27 16.46
CA GLN A 69 -1.77 -5.37 16.50
C GLN A 69 -2.40 -3.99 16.29
N CYS A 70 -3.07 -3.79 15.15
CA CYS A 70 -3.63 -2.50 14.76
C CYS A 70 -5.17 -2.53 14.77
N TYR A 71 -5.78 -1.67 15.58
CA TYR A 71 -7.23 -1.54 15.70
C TYR A 71 -7.67 -0.16 15.20
N LEU A 72 -8.61 -0.16 14.25
CA LEU A 72 -9.17 1.07 13.70
C LEU A 72 -10.21 1.66 14.66
N CYS A 73 -10.15 2.97 14.89
CA CYS A 73 -11.11 3.67 15.76
C CYS A 73 -11.28 5.13 15.36
N SER A 74 -12.23 5.82 16.00
CA SER A 74 -12.43 7.25 15.81
C SER A 74 -11.37 8.07 16.56
N PRO A 75 -11.11 9.33 16.17
CA PRO A 75 -10.20 10.21 16.90
C PRO A 75 -10.53 10.40 18.38
N PRO A 76 -11.79 10.59 18.80
CA PRO A 76 -12.13 10.66 20.22
C PRO A 76 -11.74 9.40 21.00
N THR A 77 -12.01 8.19 20.46
CA THR A 77 -11.63 6.93 21.10
C THR A 77 -10.11 6.81 21.23
N ALA A 78 -9.35 7.20 20.21
CA ALA A 78 -7.88 7.18 20.25
C ALA A 78 -7.34 8.12 21.34
N VAL A 79 -7.90 9.33 21.46
CA VAL A 79 -7.50 10.32 22.48
C VAL A 79 -7.86 9.83 23.88
N ALA A 80 -9.10 9.38 24.10
CA ALA A 80 -9.53 8.86 25.40
C ALA A 80 -8.67 7.68 25.86
N SER A 81 -8.37 6.76 24.94
CA SER A 81 -7.52 5.62 25.24
C SER A 81 -6.05 6.02 25.48
N ALA A 82 -5.55 7.04 24.78
CA ALA A 82 -4.21 7.57 25.01
C ALA A 82 -4.07 8.24 26.39
N LEU A 83 -5.13 8.88 26.88
CA LEU A 83 -5.17 9.48 28.22
C LEU A 83 -5.29 8.41 29.32
N ALA A 84 -6.10 7.38 29.10
CA ALA A 84 -6.35 6.31 30.08
C ALA A 84 -5.26 5.23 30.12
N GLY A 85 -4.47 5.08 29.04
CA GLY A 85 -3.48 4.01 28.90
C GLY A 85 -4.06 2.64 28.52
N CYS A 86 -5.38 2.55 28.30
CA CYS A 86 -6.08 1.35 27.85
C CYS A 86 -7.24 1.72 26.89
N ILE A 87 -7.76 0.75 26.14
CA ILE A 87 -8.90 0.99 25.23
C ILE A 87 -10.09 1.50 26.04
N THR A 88 -10.51 2.73 25.77
CA THR A 88 -11.48 3.46 26.58
C THR A 88 -12.58 4.08 25.72
N ASP A 89 -13.81 4.00 26.20
CA ASP A 89 -14.97 4.66 25.60
C ASP A 89 -14.81 6.18 25.72
N PRO A 90 -14.82 6.95 24.61
CA PRO A 90 -14.63 8.40 24.67
C PRO A 90 -15.72 9.15 25.45
N ARG A 91 -16.89 8.55 25.67
CA ARG A 91 -17.98 9.16 26.45
C ARG A 91 -17.63 9.31 27.93
N THR A 92 -16.59 8.62 28.42
CA THR A 92 -16.11 8.81 29.81
C THR A 92 -15.45 10.17 30.02
N LEU A 93 -15.09 10.88 28.94
CA LEU A 93 -14.54 12.25 28.99
C LEU A 93 -15.63 13.32 29.18
N GLY A 94 -16.90 12.92 29.27
CA GLY A 94 -18.05 13.83 29.37
C GLY A 94 -18.64 14.19 28.01
N GLU A 95 -19.45 15.26 28.00
CA GLU A 95 -20.07 15.75 26.78
C GLU A 95 -19.02 16.29 25.79
N PRO A 96 -19.11 15.94 24.49
CA PRO A 96 -18.19 16.47 23.48
C PRO A 96 -18.20 18.00 23.46
N PRO A 97 -17.04 18.66 23.37
CA PRO A 97 -17.01 20.12 23.27
C PRO A 97 -17.67 20.56 21.96
N ALA A 98 -18.41 21.68 22.02
CA ALA A 98 -18.87 22.34 20.81
C ALA A 98 -17.66 22.84 20.01
N VAL A 99 -17.54 22.39 18.75
CA VAL A 99 -16.47 22.82 17.86
C VAL A 99 -17.02 23.92 16.96
N GLU A 100 -16.58 25.15 17.18
CA GLU A 100 -16.88 26.27 16.30
C GLU A 100 -16.08 26.12 15.00
N GLN A 101 -16.77 26.22 13.86
CA GLN A 101 -16.12 26.24 12.57
C GLN A 101 -15.47 27.62 12.37
N PRO A 102 -14.26 27.66 11.82
CA PRO A 102 -13.63 28.94 11.46
C PRO A 102 -14.45 29.63 10.37
N GLN A 103 -14.45 30.97 10.38
CA GLN A 103 -15.17 31.77 9.37
C GLN A 103 -14.65 31.52 7.95
N SER A 104 -13.35 31.24 7.82
CA SER A 104 -12.67 30.91 6.57
C SER A 104 -11.62 29.81 6.80
N PHE A 105 -11.30 29.08 5.73
CA PHE A 105 -10.19 28.13 5.71
C PHE A 105 -9.05 28.74 4.89
N GLU A 106 -8.12 29.41 5.57
CA GLU A 106 -6.96 30.04 4.94
C GLU A 106 -6.10 29.01 4.22
N SER A 107 -5.67 29.31 2.98
CA SER A 107 -4.86 28.40 2.17
C SER A 107 -3.59 29.09 1.70
N ASP A 108 -2.44 28.62 2.16
CA ASP A 108 -1.15 29.05 1.63
C ASP A 108 -0.73 28.16 0.44
N ILE A 109 -0.77 28.74 -0.76
CA ILE A 109 -0.31 28.10 -1.99
C ILE A 109 1.11 28.49 -2.39
N SER A 110 1.83 29.25 -1.56
CA SER A 110 3.19 29.72 -1.88
C SER A 110 4.19 28.59 -2.13
N GLY A 111 3.93 27.40 -1.56
CA GLY A 111 4.72 26.19 -1.80
C GLY A 111 4.41 25.46 -3.11
N PHE A 112 3.42 25.91 -3.89
CA PHE A 112 3.06 25.28 -5.16
C PHE A 112 4.03 25.73 -6.25
N ILE A 113 4.58 24.75 -6.97
CA ILE A 113 5.32 24.98 -8.21
C ILE A 113 4.33 24.76 -9.34
N PHE A 114 3.87 25.84 -9.97
CA PHE A 114 2.98 25.77 -11.11
C PHE A 114 3.76 25.40 -12.38
N PRO A 115 3.20 24.56 -13.26
CA PRO A 115 3.86 24.24 -14.52
C PRO A 115 4.02 25.52 -15.37
N PRO A 116 5.13 25.67 -16.11
CA PRO A 116 5.25 26.78 -17.06
C PRO A 116 4.24 26.59 -18.20
N GLN A 117 3.91 27.70 -18.87
CA GLN A 117 3.01 27.67 -20.03
C GLN A 117 3.62 26.89 -21.22
N ASP A 118 4.94 26.93 -21.38
CA ASP A 118 5.71 26.11 -22.32
C ASP A 118 6.79 25.32 -21.57
N GLY A 119 6.76 24.00 -21.71
CA GLY A 119 7.68 23.07 -21.06
C GLY A 119 8.67 22.39 -22.01
N ALA A 120 8.70 22.75 -23.30
CA ALA A 120 9.49 22.03 -24.32
C ALA A 120 11.01 22.03 -24.04
N GLY A 121 11.51 23.07 -23.37
CA GLY A 121 12.93 23.20 -23.00
C GLY A 121 13.31 22.64 -21.63
N ILE A 122 12.38 22.03 -20.88
CA ILE A 122 12.69 21.49 -19.55
C ILE A 122 13.51 20.20 -19.68
N GLU A 123 14.73 20.23 -19.13
CA GLU A 123 15.54 19.02 -18.96
C GLU A 123 14.99 18.15 -17.81
N ILE A 124 14.68 16.88 -18.10
CA ILE A 124 14.26 15.92 -17.08
C ILE A 124 15.49 15.22 -16.50
N VAL A 125 15.90 15.66 -15.33
CA VAL A 125 17.01 15.05 -14.57
C VAL A 125 16.53 13.76 -13.90
N ARG A 126 17.30 12.68 -14.08
CA ARG A 126 17.03 11.37 -13.46
C ARG A 126 18.21 10.92 -12.60
N GLY A 127 17.95 10.68 -11.32
CA GLY A 127 18.96 10.15 -10.40
C GLY A 127 19.30 8.67 -10.67
N PRO A 128 20.36 8.12 -10.05
CA PRO A 128 20.84 6.75 -10.32
C PRO A 128 19.82 5.66 -9.99
N ASN A 129 18.88 5.94 -9.08
CA ASN A 129 17.80 5.05 -8.68
C ASN A 129 16.54 5.18 -9.57
N ILE A 130 16.52 6.06 -10.56
CA ILE A 130 15.42 6.15 -11.53
C ILE A 130 15.84 5.34 -12.75
N LYS A 131 15.17 4.20 -12.98
CA LYS A 131 15.45 3.32 -14.10
C LYS A 131 14.37 3.45 -15.19
N PRO A 132 14.70 3.14 -16.46
CA PRO A 132 13.69 3.02 -17.50
C PRO A 132 12.59 2.04 -17.09
N ILE A 133 11.36 2.35 -17.47
CA ILE A 133 10.22 1.47 -17.23
C ILE A 133 10.39 0.24 -18.13
N PRO A 134 10.35 -0.99 -17.58
CA PRO A 134 10.39 -2.21 -18.39
C PRO A 134 9.22 -2.27 -19.36
N ARG A 135 9.46 -2.81 -20.56
CA ARG A 135 8.43 -2.97 -21.60
C ARG A 135 8.25 -4.45 -21.90
N CYS A 136 7.01 -4.90 -21.99
CA CYS A 136 6.66 -6.20 -22.55
C CYS A 136 6.54 -6.10 -24.08
N GLY A 137 6.88 -7.20 -24.75
CA GLY A 137 6.49 -7.42 -26.14
C GLY A 137 4.99 -7.72 -26.28
N PRO A 138 4.51 -7.93 -27.50
CA PRO A 138 3.13 -8.36 -27.73
C PRO A 138 2.84 -9.70 -27.00
N LEU A 139 1.59 -9.87 -26.56
CA LEU A 139 1.11 -11.13 -26.02
C LEU A 139 1.12 -12.20 -27.12
N ALA A 140 1.55 -13.42 -26.76
CA ALA A 140 1.45 -14.58 -27.63
C ALA A 140 0.03 -15.15 -27.65
N ASP A 141 -0.31 -15.89 -28.70
CA ASP A 141 -1.60 -16.57 -28.85
C ASP A 141 -1.79 -17.68 -27.82
N SER A 142 -0.71 -18.28 -27.32
CA SER A 142 -0.74 -19.24 -26.22
C SER A 142 0.31 -18.90 -25.14
N LEU A 143 -0.03 -19.20 -23.89
CA LEU A 143 0.84 -19.03 -22.73
C LEU A 143 1.17 -20.41 -22.15
N GLU A 144 2.45 -20.75 -22.09
CA GLU A 144 2.95 -21.95 -21.40
C GLU A 144 3.89 -21.58 -20.26
N GLY A 145 3.85 -22.29 -19.15
CA GLY A 145 4.76 -22.08 -18.02
C GLY A 145 4.41 -22.87 -16.78
N GLU A 146 5.24 -22.71 -15.76
CA GLU A 146 5.04 -23.31 -14.44
C GLU A 146 4.15 -22.42 -13.55
N VAL A 147 3.36 -23.03 -12.67
CA VAL A 147 2.72 -22.33 -11.55
C VAL A 147 3.78 -22.02 -10.49
N LEU A 148 4.24 -20.77 -10.48
CA LEU A 148 5.34 -20.31 -9.63
C LEU A 148 4.91 -20.11 -8.18
N LEU A 149 3.63 -19.82 -7.95
CA LEU A 149 3.08 -19.59 -6.62
C LEU A 149 1.59 -19.93 -6.61
N LYS A 150 1.18 -20.71 -5.61
CA LYS A 150 -0.24 -20.93 -5.28
C LYS A 150 -0.60 -20.17 -4.02
N LEU A 151 -1.71 -19.45 -4.07
CA LEU A 151 -2.20 -18.59 -3.02
C LEU A 151 -3.66 -18.91 -2.68
N ASP A 152 -4.02 -18.61 -1.44
CA ASP A 152 -5.39 -18.68 -0.95
C ASP A 152 -6.19 -17.41 -1.27
N ASP A 153 -7.30 -17.21 -0.57
CA ASP A 153 -8.17 -16.06 -0.73
C ASP A 153 -7.56 -14.78 -0.14
N ASN A 154 -8.11 -13.63 -0.52
CA ASN A 154 -7.90 -12.34 0.13
C ASN A 154 -6.45 -11.81 0.11
N ILE A 155 -5.64 -12.25 -0.86
CA ILE A 155 -4.30 -11.70 -1.08
C ILE A 155 -4.38 -10.21 -1.39
N THR A 156 -3.74 -9.40 -0.55
CA THR A 156 -3.73 -7.94 -0.70
C THR A 156 -2.59 -7.48 -1.61
N THR A 157 -2.65 -6.24 -2.11
CA THR A 157 -1.48 -5.66 -2.79
C THR A 157 -0.30 -5.41 -1.86
N ASP A 158 -0.48 -5.43 -0.53
CA ASP A 158 0.65 -5.43 0.42
C ASP A 158 1.34 -6.80 0.45
N HIS A 159 0.59 -7.90 0.33
CA HIS A 159 1.18 -9.24 0.19
C HIS A 159 1.96 -9.39 -1.13
N ILE A 160 1.43 -8.84 -2.23
CA ILE A 160 2.08 -8.91 -3.56
C ILE A 160 3.31 -8.00 -3.62
N MET A 161 3.18 -6.76 -3.16
CA MET A 161 4.23 -5.74 -3.23
C MET A 161 4.12 -4.81 -2.03
N PRO A 162 4.88 -5.09 -0.95
CA PRO A 162 4.79 -4.33 0.29
C PRO A 162 5.04 -2.82 0.13
N ALA A 163 4.64 -2.06 1.14
CA ALA A 163 4.99 -0.65 1.26
C ALA A 163 6.10 -0.50 2.31
N GLY A 164 6.19 0.68 2.92
CA GLY A 164 7.14 0.96 3.99
C GLY A 164 8.47 1.51 3.51
N ALA A 165 9.31 1.86 4.49
CA ALA A 165 10.52 2.65 4.29
C ALA A 165 11.58 1.95 3.43
N LYS A 166 11.58 0.60 3.38
CA LYS A 166 12.52 -0.17 2.56
C LYS A 166 12.14 -0.17 1.07
N ILE A 167 10.84 -0.18 0.78
CA ILE A 167 10.31 -0.46 -0.56
C ILE A 167 9.96 0.83 -1.32
N LEU A 168 9.39 1.82 -0.63
CA LEU A 168 8.96 3.06 -1.26
C LEU A 168 10.08 3.85 -1.95
N PRO A 169 11.33 3.89 -1.45
CA PRO A 169 12.44 4.50 -2.18
C PRO A 169 12.71 3.85 -3.55
N LEU A 170 12.30 2.60 -3.78
CA LEU A 170 12.56 1.85 -5.00
C LEU A 170 11.43 1.96 -6.05
N ARG A 171 10.41 2.79 -5.84
CA ARG A 171 9.22 2.90 -6.72
C ARG A 171 9.55 3.23 -8.18
N SER A 172 10.66 3.91 -8.44
CA SER A 172 11.14 4.25 -9.78
C SER A 172 12.26 3.33 -10.29
N ASN A 173 12.54 2.24 -9.56
CA ASN A 173 13.57 1.25 -9.86
C ASN A 173 12.94 -0.16 -9.89
N ILE A 174 12.22 -0.48 -10.96
CA ILE A 174 11.50 -1.76 -11.08
C ILE A 174 12.42 -2.98 -10.88
N PRO A 175 13.67 -3.02 -11.42
CA PRO A 175 14.59 -4.12 -11.13
C PRO A 175 14.81 -4.34 -9.63
N ALA A 176 15.18 -3.29 -8.88
CA ALA A 176 15.40 -3.41 -7.44
C ALA A 176 14.09 -3.70 -6.68
N LEU A 177 12.99 -3.09 -7.10
CA LEU A 177 11.68 -3.30 -6.50
C LEU A 177 11.20 -4.75 -6.67
N SER A 178 11.55 -5.39 -7.79
CA SER A 178 11.12 -6.75 -8.11
C SER A 178 11.63 -7.80 -7.13
N GLU A 179 12.75 -7.54 -6.44
CA GLU A 179 13.28 -8.42 -5.37
C GLU A 179 12.33 -8.55 -4.16
N HIS A 180 11.31 -7.69 -4.07
CA HIS A 180 10.37 -7.65 -2.96
C HIS A 180 8.98 -8.17 -3.33
N VAL A 181 8.81 -8.69 -4.55
CA VAL A 181 7.55 -9.28 -4.99
C VAL A 181 7.27 -10.54 -4.14
N PHE A 182 6.10 -10.56 -3.50
CA PHE A 182 5.67 -11.61 -2.57
C PHE A 182 6.59 -11.86 -1.36
N GLU A 183 7.51 -10.95 -0.98
CA GLU A 183 8.51 -11.22 0.07
C GLU A 183 7.91 -11.61 1.43
N GLN A 184 6.68 -11.15 1.72
CA GLN A 184 5.97 -11.45 2.96
C GLN A 184 5.25 -12.81 2.93
N VAL A 185 5.05 -13.39 1.76
CA VAL A 185 4.31 -14.65 1.55
C VAL A 185 5.28 -15.77 1.18
N ASP A 186 6.15 -15.52 0.21
CA ASP A 186 7.15 -16.45 -0.29
C ASP A 186 8.39 -15.66 -0.74
N PRO A 187 9.43 -15.55 0.10
CA PRO A 187 10.63 -14.77 -0.21
C PRO A 187 11.47 -15.35 -1.34
N ASP A 188 11.24 -16.62 -1.73
CA ASP A 188 11.94 -17.26 -2.84
C ASP A 188 11.29 -16.95 -4.21
N PHE A 189 10.11 -16.33 -4.24
CA PHE A 189 9.38 -16.08 -5.48
C PHE A 189 10.20 -15.34 -6.54
N PRO A 190 10.90 -14.21 -6.24
CA PRO A 190 11.66 -13.49 -7.28
C PRO A 190 12.76 -14.34 -7.92
N ARG A 191 13.44 -15.17 -7.12
CA ARG A 191 14.46 -16.10 -7.60
C ARG A 191 13.84 -17.18 -8.48
N ARG A 192 12.76 -17.82 -8.00
CA ARG A 192 12.03 -18.88 -8.73
C ARG A 192 11.51 -18.39 -10.07
N ALA A 193 10.92 -17.19 -10.11
CA ALA A 193 10.38 -16.61 -11.33
C ALA A 193 11.48 -16.39 -12.39
N ARG A 194 12.67 -15.94 -11.99
CA ARG A 194 13.81 -15.77 -12.91
C ARG A 194 14.35 -17.10 -13.43
N GLU A 195 14.52 -18.09 -12.55
CA GLU A 195 15.03 -19.41 -12.92
C GLU A 195 14.09 -20.13 -13.88
N ALA A 196 12.78 -19.98 -13.70
CA ALA A 196 11.76 -20.55 -14.59
C ALA A 196 11.56 -19.76 -15.89
N GLY A 197 12.12 -18.56 -16.01
CA GLY A 197 11.85 -17.67 -17.15
C GLY A 197 10.41 -17.15 -17.17
N GLY A 198 9.81 -16.95 -16.00
CA GLY A 198 8.42 -16.56 -15.84
C GLY A 198 7.44 -17.73 -15.72
N GLY A 199 6.15 -17.42 -15.56
CA GLY A 199 5.14 -18.44 -15.31
C GLY A 199 3.80 -17.88 -14.86
N PHE A 200 3.12 -18.61 -13.99
CA PHE A 200 1.77 -18.31 -13.52
C PHE A 200 1.69 -18.14 -12.00
N VAL A 201 0.74 -17.33 -11.56
CA VAL A 201 0.27 -17.33 -10.16
C VAL A 201 -1.17 -17.84 -10.15
N VAL A 202 -1.45 -18.74 -9.22
CA VAL A 202 -2.82 -19.23 -8.96
C VAL A 202 -3.27 -18.69 -7.60
N ALA A 203 -4.48 -18.15 -7.52
CA ALA A 203 -4.98 -17.52 -6.30
C ALA A 203 -6.47 -17.83 -6.02
N GLY A 204 -6.89 -17.60 -4.78
CA GLY A 204 -8.28 -17.73 -4.37
C GLY A 204 -9.15 -16.53 -4.76
N GLU A 205 -10.12 -16.21 -3.91
CA GLU A 205 -11.02 -15.07 -4.07
C GLU A 205 -10.34 -13.74 -3.77
N ASN A 206 -10.87 -12.67 -4.38
CA ASN A 206 -10.53 -11.28 -4.07
C ASN A 206 -9.02 -10.97 -4.17
N TYR A 207 -8.35 -11.57 -5.15
CA TYR A 207 -6.91 -11.38 -5.37
C TYR A 207 -6.57 -9.93 -5.74
N GLY A 208 -5.57 -9.37 -5.07
CA GLY A 208 -5.08 -8.01 -5.26
C GLY A 208 -5.89 -6.93 -4.56
N GLN A 209 -6.56 -7.26 -3.46
CA GLN A 209 -7.34 -6.26 -2.71
C GLN A 209 -6.48 -5.17 -2.05
N GLY A 210 -7.09 -4.03 -1.73
CA GLY A 210 -6.43 -2.96 -0.97
C GLY A 210 -5.90 -1.82 -1.82
N SER A 211 -4.59 -1.56 -1.79
CA SER A 211 -4.02 -0.35 -2.40
C SER A 211 -3.99 -0.42 -3.93
N SER A 212 -4.21 0.72 -4.60
CA SER A 212 -4.21 0.85 -6.06
C SER A 212 -2.84 0.75 -6.74
N ARG A 213 -1.80 0.34 -6.00
CA ARG A 213 -0.40 0.37 -6.47
C ARG A 213 -0.23 -0.48 -7.72
N GLU A 214 0.15 0.17 -8.81
CA GLU A 214 0.39 -0.48 -10.10
C GLU A 214 1.64 -1.37 -10.09
N HIS A 215 2.59 -1.10 -9.18
CA HIS A 215 3.78 -1.95 -8.98
C HIS A 215 3.47 -3.38 -8.57
N ALA A 216 2.29 -3.63 -7.98
CA ALA A 216 1.83 -4.99 -7.71
C ALA A 216 1.53 -5.78 -9.00
N ALA A 217 1.51 -5.14 -10.17
CA ALA A 217 1.46 -5.78 -11.48
C ALA A 217 2.76 -5.56 -12.26
N LEU A 218 3.30 -4.34 -12.27
CA LEU A 218 4.50 -3.99 -13.02
C LEU A 218 5.76 -4.76 -12.55
N ALA A 219 5.92 -4.98 -11.25
CA ALA A 219 7.08 -5.73 -10.73
C ALA A 219 6.98 -7.25 -10.97
N PRO A 220 5.82 -7.91 -10.76
CA PRO A 220 5.63 -9.28 -11.22
C PRO A 220 5.81 -9.46 -12.73
N MET A 221 5.33 -8.50 -13.54
CA MET A 221 5.56 -8.51 -14.98
C MET A 221 7.05 -8.52 -15.30
N TYR A 222 7.84 -7.69 -14.62
CA TYR A 222 9.29 -7.65 -14.81
C TYR A 222 9.98 -8.99 -14.49
N LEU A 223 9.41 -9.79 -13.58
CA LEU A 223 9.87 -11.14 -13.26
C LEU A 223 9.37 -12.21 -14.25
N GLY A 224 8.66 -11.82 -15.31
CA GLY A 224 8.15 -12.73 -16.34
C GLY A 224 6.80 -13.36 -16.01
N LEU A 225 6.04 -12.82 -15.04
CA LEU A 225 4.69 -13.32 -14.77
C LEU A 225 3.80 -13.15 -16.02
N LYS A 226 3.22 -14.24 -16.52
CA LYS A 226 2.45 -14.28 -17.77
C LYS A 226 0.96 -14.11 -17.53
N ALA A 227 0.43 -14.84 -16.56
CA ALA A 227 -0.97 -14.74 -16.16
C ALA A 227 -1.15 -14.96 -14.66
N VAL A 228 -2.25 -14.44 -14.15
CA VAL A 228 -2.80 -14.79 -12.84
C VAL A 228 -4.12 -15.49 -13.06
N ILE A 229 -4.29 -16.67 -12.47
CA ILE A 229 -5.53 -17.46 -12.52
C ILE A 229 -6.13 -17.44 -11.12
N ALA A 230 -7.25 -16.75 -10.93
CA ALA A 230 -7.85 -16.58 -9.61
C ALA A 230 -9.34 -16.93 -9.59
N LYS A 231 -9.92 -17.19 -8.42
CA LYS A 231 -11.40 -17.31 -8.31
C LYS A 231 -12.07 -15.96 -8.58
N SER A 232 -11.49 -14.87 -8.07
CA SER A 232 -11.94 -13.50 -8.36
C SER A 232 -10.85 -12.46 -8.10
N PHE A 233 -11.01 -11.25 -8.65
CA PHE A 233 -10.04 -10.16 -8.56
C PHE A 233 -10.64 -8.89 -7.95
N ALA A 234 -9.83 -8.14 -7.22
CA ALA A 234 -10.14 -6.76 -6.91
C ALA A 234 -10.07 -5.88 -8.17
N ARG A 235 -11.09 -5.02 -8.35
CA ARG A 235 -11.31 -4.22 -9.58
C ARG A 235 -10.07 -3.47 -10.09
N ILE A 236 -9.39 -2.74 -9.20
CA ILE A 236 -8.23 -1.91 -9.60
C ILE A 236 -7.04 -2.80 -9.97
N HIS A 237 -6.80 -3.87 -9.22
CA HIS A 237 -5.66 -4.73 -9.48
C HIS A 237 -5.82 -5.48 -10.80
N ARG A 238 -7.03 -5.96 -11.12
CA ARG A 238 -7.34 -6.54 -12.44
C ARG A 238 -6.98 -5.60 -13.59
N ALA A 239 -7.32 -4.31 -13.48
CA ALA A 239 -6.97 -3.32 -14.49
C ALA A 239 -5.46 -3.12 -14.61
N ASN A 240 -4.73 -3.10 -13.49
CA ASN A 240 -3.27 -2.99 -13.49
C ASN A 240 -2.61 -4.20 -14.18
N LEU A 241 -3.08 -5.42 -13.93
CA LEU A 241 -2.57 -6.63 -14.61
C LEU A 241 -2.69 -6.48 -16.14
N ILE A 242 -3.86 -6.09 -16.62
CA ILE A 242 -4.13 -5.86 -18.06
C ILE A 242 -3.19 -4.79 -18.62
N ASN A 243 -3.01 -3.67 -17.92
CA ASN A 243 -2.16 -2.56 -18.38
C ASN A 243 -0.69 -2.96 -18.56
N PHE A 244 -0.21 -3.98 -17.84
CA PHE A 244 1.16 -4.48 -17.96
C PHE A 244 1.26 -5.82 -18.69
N GLY A 245 0.19 -6.26 -19.37
CA GLY A 245 0.22 -7.47 -20.18
C GLY A 245 0.30 -8.76 -19.36
N ILE A 246 -0.08 -8.75 -18.08
CA ILE A 246 -0.34 -9.97 -17.32
C ILE A 246 -1.80 -10.34 -17.51
N VAL A 247 -2.09 -11.53 -18.03
CA VAL A 247 -3.47 -11.94 -18.33
C VAL A 247 -4.19 -12.33 -17.03
N PRO A 248 -5.28 -11.63 -16.62
CA PRO A 248 -6.06 -12.05 -15.45
C PRO A 248 -7.18 -12.99 -15.88
N LEU A 249 -7.04 -14.28 -15.54
CA LEU A 249 -7.99 -15.34 -15.84
C LEU A 249 -8.78 -15.71 -14.59
N THR A 250 -10.07 -15.99 -14.76
CA THR A 250 -10.92 -16.51 -13.70
C THR A 250 -11.27 -17.95 -13.97
N PHE A 251 -11.24 -18.80 -12.95
CA PHE A 251 -11.78 -20.15 -13.07
C PHE A 251 -13.27 -20.10 -13.43
N ALA A 252 -13.69 -20.95 -14.36
CA ALA A 252 -15.11 -21.13 -14.67
C ALA A 252 -15.84 -21.83 -13.51
N ASP A 253 -15.19 -22.84 -12.94
CA ASP A 253 -15.57 -23.48 -11.68
C ASP A 253 -14.54 -23.12 -10.58
N PRO A 254 -14.92 -22.36 -9.53
CA PRO A 254 -14.02 -22.01 -8.44
C PRO A 254 -13.34 -23.20 -7.76
N ASP A 255 -13.93 -24.41 -7.80
CA ASP A 255 -13.36 -25.61 -7.18
C ASP A 255 -12.13 -26.13 -7.95
N ASP A 256 -11.94 -25.74 -9.22
CA ASP A 256 -10.76 -26.08 -10.00
C ASP A 256 -9.46 -25.48 -9.43
N HIS A 257 -9.56 -24.44 -8.59
CA HIS A 257 -8.40 -23.95 -7.82
C HIS A 257 -7.74 -25.06 -6.99
N GLY A 258 -8.52 -26.00 -6.46
CA GLY A 258 -8.01 -27.14 -5.69
C GLY A 258 -7.18 -28.11 -6.52
N ARG A 259 -7.39 -28.15 -7.84
CA ARG A 259 -6.79 -29.12 -8.77
C ARG A 259 -5.44 -28.68 -9.34
N VAL A 260 -5.09 -27.40 -9.20
CA VAL A 260 -3.83 -26.84 -9.70
C VAL A 260 -2.87 -26.62 -8.54
N GLY A 261 -1.70 -27.25 -8.57
CA GLY A 261 -0.63 -27.12 -7.59
C GLY A 261 0.45 -26.13 -8.01
N GLN A 262 1.25 -25.68 -7.04
CA GLN A 262 2.52 -25.02 -7.34
C GLN A 262 3.49 -26.04 -7.96
N GLY A 263 4.19 -25.66 -9.03
CA GLY A 263 5.05 -26.54 -9.81
C GLY A 263 4.36 -27.23 -11.00
N ASP A 264 3.03 -27.16 -11.08
CA ASP A 264 2.31 -27.69 -12.24
C ASP A 264 2.66 -26.89 -13.50
N ARG A 265 2.71 -27.57 -14.65
CA ARG A 265 2.85 -26.92 -15.95
C ARG A 265 1.50 -26.70 -16.58
N LEU A 266 1.22 -25.46 -16.97
CA LEU A 266 -0.04 -25.07 -17.61
C LEU A 266 0.23 -24.59 -19.03
N VAL A 267 -0.77 -24.82 -19.88
CA VAL A 267 -0.90 -24.22 -21.21
C VAL A 267 -2.26 -23.53 -21.24
N VAL A 268 -2.27 -22.26 -21.66
CA VAL A 268 -3.48 -21.46 -21.89
C VAL A 268 -3.53 -21.12 -23.38
N GLU A 269 -4.62 -21.48 -24.03
CA GLU A 269 -4.91 -21.28 -25.45
C GLU A 269 -6.21 -20.47 -25.63
#